data_AF-A0A843DT20-F1
#
_entry.id   AF-A0A843DT20-F1
#
_cell.length_a   1.000
_cell.length_b   1.000
_cell.length_c   1.000
_cell.angle_alpha   90.00
_cell.angle_beta   90.00
_cell.angle_gamma   90.00
#
_symmetry.space_group_name_H-M   'P 1'
#
loop_
_entity.id
_entity.type
_entity.pdbx_description
1 polymer ?
#
loop_
_entity_poly.entity_id
_entity_poly.type
_entity_poly.pdbx_seq_one_letter_code
_entity_poly.pdbx_strand_id
1 'polypeptide(L)' 'MGKKIIAGSAKASRRKSRKKASAIQARRKKEFLYRGFTMEELLAMPFEEVLGLMPSRSRRTYLRGLNYEQQL' A
#
# COMPACT_ATOMS: atom_id res chain seq x y z
N MET A 1 53.03 -11.93 -5.55
CA MET A 1 52.40 -10.75 -4.91
C MET A 1 50.89 -10.78 -5.13
N GLY A 2 50.13 -11.50 -4.30
CA GLY A 2 48.67 -11.61 -4.45
C GLY A 2 47.96 -10.45 -3.78
N LYS A 3 47.14 -9.69 -4.52
CA LYS A 3 46.32 -8.59 -3.99
C LYS A 3 45.27 -9.17 -3.02
N LYS A 4 45.39 -8.88 -1.71
CA LYS A 4 44.34 -9.16 -0.74
C LYS A 4 43.10 -8.34 -1.12
N ILE A 5 42.03 -9.03 -1.48
CA ILE A 5 40.72 -8.42 -1.71
C ILE A 5 40.26 -7.89 -0.35
N ILE A 6 40.32 -6.57 -0.15
CA ILE A 6 39.75 -5.92 1.03
C ILE A 6 38.24 -6.00 0.87
N ALA A 7 37.66 -7.14 1.25
CA ALA A 7 36.22 -7.25 1.45
C ALA A 7 35.87 -6.19 2.49
N GLY A 8 35.15 -5.15 2.06
CA GLY A 8 34.79 -4.02 2.92
C GLY A 8 34.22 -4.51 4.26
N SER A 9 34.43 -3.72 5.31
CA SER A 9 34.17 -4.13 6.70
C SER A 9 32.84 -4.87 6.86
N ALA A 10 32.78 -5.83 7.79
CA ALA A 10 31.56 -6.60 8.05
C ALA A 10 30.33 -5.70 8.33
N LYS A 11 30.53 -4.44 8.79
CA LYS A 11 29.47 -3.44 8.90
C LYS A 11 29.00 -2.90 7.54
N ALA A 12 29.90 -2.64 6.60
CA ALA A 12 29.57 -2.19 5.25
C ALA A 12 28.76 -3.25 4.48
N SER A 13 29.10 -4.53 4.62
CA SER A 13 28.35 -5.65 4.04
C SER A 13 26.90 -5.69 4.57
N ARG A 14 26.72 -5.62 5.90
CA ARG A 14 25.39 -5.58 6.55
C ARG A 14 24.56 -4.36 6.12
N ARG A 15 25.18 -3.20 5.91
CA ARG A 15 24.48 -2.01 5.41
C ARG A 15 23.96 -2.20 3.98
N LYS A 16 24.77 -2.82 3.10
CA LYS A 16 24.37 -3.11 1.71
C LYS A 16 23.20 -4.09 1.65
N SER A 17 23.24 -5.17 2.43
CA SER A 17 22.14 -6.14 2.49
C SER A 17 20.83 -5.50 2.98
N ARG A 18 20.90 -4.67 4.03
CA ARG A 18 19.72 -3.97 4.56
C ARG A 18 19.08 -3.02 3.53
N LYS A 19 19.89 -2.24 2.82
CA LYS A 19 19.40 -1.35 1.75
C LYS A 19 18.82 -2.11 0.56
N LYS A 20 19.41 -3.27 0.21
CA LYS A 20 18.89 -4.14 -0.85
C LYS A 20 17.53 -4.74 -0.46
N ALA A 21 17.36 -5.18 0.79
CA ALA A 21 16.10 -5.69 1.29
C ALA A 21 14.98 -4.62 1.28
N SER A 22 15.28 -3.39 1.71
CA SER A 22 14.31 -2.29 1.65
C SER A 22 13.96 -1.89 0.21
N ALA A 23 14.91 -1.93 -0.71
CA ALA A 23 14.66 -1.66 -2.13
C ALA A 23 13.80 -2.74 -2.80
N ILE A 24 13.93 -4.01 -2.37
CA ILE A 24 13.08 -5.12 -2.85
C ILE A 24 11.64 -4.96 -2.34
N GLN A 25 11.46 -4.53 -1.08
CA GLN A 25 10.13 -4.25 -0.52
C GLN A 25 9.43 -3.09 -1.24
N ALA A 26 10.17 -2.05 -1.66
CA ALA A 26 9.60 -0.96 -2.45
C ALA A 26 9.27 -1.36 -3.91
N ARG A 27 9.97 -2.36 -4.47
CA ARG A 27 9.76 -2.84 -5.86
C ARG A 27 8.69 -3.91 -6.01
N ARG A 28 8.39 -4.68 -4.96
CA ARG A 28 7.18 -5.51 -4.94
C ARG A 28 6.02 -4.53 -4.87
N LYS A 29 5.47 -4.20 -6.06
CA LYS A 29 4.25 -3.42 -6.25
C LYS A 29 3.26 -3.84 -5.17
N LYS A 30 3.17 -3.05 -4.11
CA LYS A 30 2.25 -3.33 -3.02
C LYS A 30 0.90 -2.97 -3.62
N GLU A 31 0.16 -3.99 -4.03
CA GLU A 31 -1.20 -3.82 -4.52
C GLU A 31 -1.97 -3.01 -3.49
N PHE A 32 -2.71 -2.02 -3.97
CA PHE A 32 -3.52 -1.20 -3.10
C PHE A 32 -4.60 -2.09 -2.51
N LEU A 33 -4.64 -2.16 -1.18
CA LEU A 33 -5.65 -2.89 -0.43
C LEU A 33 -6.44 -1.90 0.42
N TYR A 34 -7.74 -1.86 0.22
CA TYR A 34 -8.66 -1.11 1.09
C TYR A 34 -9.34 -2.08 2.04
N ARG A 35 -9.08 -1.94 3.35
CA ARG A 35 -9.68 -2.80 4.38
C ARG A 35 -9.52 -4.32 4.14
N GLY A 36 -8.51 -4.72 3.37
CA GLY A 36 -8.25 -6.13 3.01
C GLY A 36 -8.67 -6.51 1.60
N PHE A 37 -9.35 -5.63 0.86
CA PHE A 37 -9.82 -5.88 -0.51
C PHE A 37 -8.98 -5.18 -1.56
N THR A 38 -8.79 -5.83 -2.69
CA THR A 38 -8.19 -5.25 -3.90
C THR A 38 -9.17 -4.29 -4.59
N MET A 39 -8.67 -3.49 -5.53
CA MET A 39 -9.53 -2.59 -6.31
C MET A 39 -10.58 -3.35 -7.13
N GLU A 40 -10.22 -4.50 -7.69
CA GLU A 40 -11.11 -5.33 -8.51
C GLU A 40 -12.26 -5.90 -7.67
N GLU A 41 -11.96 -6.37 -6.46
CA GLU A 41 -12.97 -6.86 -5.51
C GLU A 41 -13.91 -5.73 -5.08
N LEU A 42 -13.40 -4.52 -4.82
CA LEU A 42 -14.22 -3.36 -4.45
C LEU A 42 -15.19 -2.94 -5.57
N LEU A 43 -14.78 -3.07 -6.83
CA LEU A 43 -15.62 -2.76 -7.98
C LEU A 43 -16.68 -3.83 -8.26
N ALA A 44 -16.39 -5.08 -7.92
CA ALA A 44 -17.32 -6.20 -8.07
C ALA A 44 -18.39 -6.26 -6.96
N MET A 45 -18.08 -5.73 -5.76
CA MET A 45 -19.00 -5.70 -4.63
C MET A 45 -20.17 -4.72 -4.85
N PRO A 46 -21.36 -5.01 -4.29
CA PRO A 46 -22.46 -4.06 -4.29
C PRO A 46 -22.15 -2.84 -3.43
N PHE A 47 -22.73 -1.69 -3.80
CA PHE A 47 -22.42 -0.41 -3.16
C PHE A 47 -22.68 -0.38 -1.64
N GLU A 48 -23.74 -1.06 -1.18
CA GLU A 48 -24.09 -1.16 0.25
C GLU A 48 -23.01 -1.86 1.09
N GLU A 49 -22.38 -2.90 0.54
CA GLU A 49 -21.29 -3.60 1.22
C GLU A 49 -20.04 -2.72 1.31
N VAL A 50 -19.75 -1.99 0.23
CA VAL A 50 -18.65 -1.01 0.21
C VAL A 50 -18.89 0.12 1.21
N LEU A 51 -20.13 0.62 1.32
CA LEU A 51 -20.52 1.60 2.34
C LEU A 51 -20.24 1.07 3.75
N GLY A 52 -20.51 -0.21 4.01
CA GLY A 52 -20.19 -0.88 5.29
C GLY A 52 -18.71 -0.81 5.66
N LEU A 53 -17.82 -0.88 4.67
CA LEU A 53 -16.35 -0.76 4.86
C LEU A 53 -15.89 0.69 5.09
N MET A 54 -16.71 1.67 4.69
CA MET A 54 -16.35 3.09 4.78
C MET A 54 -16.46 3.65 6.21
N PRO A 55 -15.69 4.72 6.51
CA PRO A 55 -15.81 5.45 7.77
C PRO A 55 -17.23 5.97 8.03
N SER A 56 -17.55 6.19 9.31
CA SER A 56 -18.88 6.68 9.76
C SER A 56 -19.30 7.98 9.07
N ARG A 57 -18.35 8.88 8.79
CA ARG A 57 -18.62 10.15 8.12
C ARG A 57 -19.12 9.94 6.69
N SER A 58 -18.43 9.12 5.89
CA SER A 58 -18.80 8.85 4.50
C SER A 58 -20.16 8.16 4.45
N ARG A 59 -20.37 7.11 5.27
CA ARG A 59 -21.68 6.45 5.39
C ARG A 59 -22.81 7.44 5.67
N ARG A 60 -22.62 8.35 6.63
CA ARG A 60 -23.65 9.33 6.98
C ARG A 60 -23.93 10.33 5.85
N THR A 61 -22.93 10.70 5.04
CA THR A 61 -23.16 11.53 3.86
C THR A 61 -24.05 10.81 2.86
N TYR A 62 -23.73 9.56 2.52
CA TYR A 62 -24.53 8.79 1.57
C TYR A 62 -25.95 8.50 2.08
N LEU A 63 -26.12 8.19 3.37
CA LEU A 63 -27.44 7.98 3.98
C LEU A 63 -28.33 9.23 4.00
N ARG A 64 -27.73 10.42 4.07
CA ARG A 64 -28.48 11.69 4.10
C ARG A 64 -28.77 12.24 2.70
N GLY A 65 -28.12 11.68 1.67
CA GLY A 65 -28.11 12.24 0.33
C GLY A 65 -26.91 13.16 0.10
N LEU A 66 -26.39 13.11 -1.13
CA LEU A 66 -25.33 13.97 -1.62
C LEU A 66 -25.87 15.39 -1.79
N ASN A 67 -25.04 16.40 -1.55
CA ASN A 67 -25.41 17.77 -1.90
C ASN A 67 -25.31 17.96 -3.43
N TYR A 68 -25.83 19.08 -3.94
CA TYR A 68 -25.81 19.38 -5.37
C TYR A 68 -24.40 19.33 -5.98
N GLU A 69 -23.40 19.88 -5.29
CA GLU A 69 -22.00 19.88 -5.75
C GLU A 69 -21.36 18.49 -5.81
N GLN A 70 -21.82 17.53 -4.98
CA GLN A 70 -21.31 16.16 -4.94
C GLN A 70 -22.00 15.23 -5.93
N GLN A 71 -23.13 15.67 -6.51
CA GLN A 71 -23.85 14.93 -7.53
C GLN A 71 -23.38 15.29 -8.96
N LEU A 72 -22.78 16.46 -9.12
CA LEU A 72 -22.13 16.93 -10.35
C LEU A 72 -20.79 16.18 -10.59
#